data_AF-A0A914DZD0-F1
#
_entry.id   AF-A0A914DZD0-F1
#
_cell.length_a   1.000
_cell.length_b   1.000
_cell.length_c   1.000
_cell.angle_alpha   90.00
_cell.angle_beta   90.00
_cell.angle_gamma   90.00
#
_symmetry.space_group_name_H-M   'P 1'
#
loop_
_entity.id
_entity.type
_entity.pdbx_description
1 polymer ?
#
loop_
_entity_poly.entity_id
_entity_poly.type
_entity_poly.pdbx_seq_one_letter_code
_entity_poly.pdbx_strand_id
1 'polypeptide(L)'
;MRFSWSLLRNLNKSDWDKRVWQIGYQGPSRAKRNKGRHPGLISRSVISLLRERFEHEYNVMRWLANPYITKEKEEAYIKMHGTVDDQIAHQKELEKQAKMPGEPKILNEKLRVDRRRANIGNLLHSHRTVEDSMFDLLQRKRWD
;
A
#
# COMPACT_ATOMS: atom_id res chain seq x y z
N MET A 1 23.94 13.18 -24.99
CA MET A 1 24.79 12.35 -24.10
C MET A 1 25.59 13.26 -23.19
N ARG A 2 25.42 13.17 -21.86
CA ARG A 2 26.22 13.96 -20.91
C ARG A 2 27.44 13.13 -20.51
N PHE A 3 28.60 13.42 -21.07
CA PHE A 3 29.86 12.86 -20.58
C PHE A 3 30.12 13.45 -19.19
N SER A 4 30.04 12.61 -18.16
CA SER A 4 30.40 13.01 -16.81
C SER A 4 31.90 13.26 -16.76
N TRP A 5 32.30 14.41 -16.20
CA TRP A 5 33.69 14.84 -16.03
C TRP A 5 34.58 13.83 -15.26
N SER A 6 33.97 12.80 -14.66
CA SER A 6 34.66 11.65 -14.05
C SER A 6 35.48 10.83 -15.04
N LEU A 7 35.09 10.75 -16.32
CA LEU A 7 35.80 9.96 -17.33
C LEU A 7 37.07 10.63 -17.86
N LEU A 8 37.17 11.96 -17.74
CA LEU A 8 38.31 12.75 -18.22
C LEU A 8 39.36 13.01 -17.14
N ARG A 9 39.17 12.50 -15.92
CA ARG A 9 40.07 12.74 -14.80
C ARG A 9 41.09 11.62 -14.71
N ASN A 10 42.38 11.97 -14.66
CA ASN A 10 43.45 11.01 -14.38
C ASN A 10 43.19 10.38 -13.00
N LEU A 11 42.74 9.12 -12.99
CA LEU A 11 42.40 8.35 -11.79
C LEU A 11 43.61 8.17 -10.87
N ASN A 12 44.82 8.25 -11.42
CA ASN A 12 46.06 8.07 -10.67
C ASN A 12 46.66 9.37 -10.17
N LYS A 13 46.04 10.55 -10.39
CA LYS A 13 46.64 11.86 -10.07
C LYS A 13 47.18 11.97 -8.64
N SER A 14 46.52 11.32 -7.68
CA SER A 14 46.96 11.22 -6.28
C SER A 14 48.32 10.53 -6.11
N ASP A 15 48.64 9.54 -6.95
CA ASP A 15 49.92 8.83 -6.91
C ASP A 15 51.01 9.57 -7.67
N TRP A 16 50.65 10.29 -8.74
CA TRP A 16 51.56 11.15 -9.51
C TRP A 16 51.99 12.41 -8.74
N ASP A 17 51.13 12.96 -7.88
CA ASP A 17 51.41 14.15 -7.07
C ASP A 17 52.21 13.84 -5.78
N LYS A 18 52.62 12.58 -5.55
CA LYS A 18 53.46 12.20 -4.40
C LYS A 18 54.89 12.66 -4.60
N ARG A 19 55.49 13.28 -3.58
CA ARG A 19 56.90 13.69 -3.61
C ARG A 19 57.79 12.46 -3.47
N VAL A 20 58.98 12.47 -4.08
CA VAL A 20 59.88 11.30 -4.21
C VAL A 20 60.18 10.59 -2.87
N TRP A 21 60.25 11.32 -1.75
CA TRP A 21 60.49 10.76 -0.42
C TRP A 21 59.24 10.16 0.27
N GLN A 22 58.05 10.29 -0.30
CA GLN A 22 56.82 9.65 0.16
C GLN A 22 56.60 8.25 -0.45
N ILE A 23 57.49 7.81 -1.34
CA ILE A 23 57.40 6.53 -2.06
C ILE A 23 57.93 5.35 -1.20
N GLY A 24 58.54 5.61 -0.04
CA GLY A 24 59.00 4.58 0.89
C GLY A 24 57.87 3.75 1.53
N TYR A 25 58.23 2.66 2.22
CA TYR A 25 57.29 1.73 2.86
C TYR A 25 56.39 2.45 3.87
N GLN A 26 55.14 2.72 3.48
CA GLN A 26 54.07 3.02 4.42
C GLN A 26 53.51 1.70 4.94
N GLY A 27 53.50 1.52 6.27
CA GLY A 27 52.79 0.40 6.89
C GLY A 27 51.32 0.33 6.44
N PRO A 28 50.59 -0.75 6.78
CA PRO A 28 49.24 -0.99 6.30
C PRO A 28 48.36 0.25 6.48
N SER A 29 47.65 0.64 5.41
CA SER A 29 46.89 1.89 5.39
C SER A 29 45.92 1.90 6.57
N ARG A 30 46.10 2.84 7.51
CA ARG A 30 45.12 3.03 8.58
C ARG A 30 43.77 3.30 7.93
N ALA A 31 42.73 2.59 8.38
CA ALA A 31 41.36 2.78 7.91
C ALA A 31 41.04 4.28 7.91
N LYS A 32 40.70 4.83 6.74
CA LYS A 32 40.34 6.25 6.60
C LYS A 32 39.14 6.48 7.50
N ARG A 33 39.33 7.18 8.63
CA ARG A 33 38.21 7.69 9.43
C ARG A 33 37.41 8.60 8.50
N ASN A 34 36.20 8.19 8.13
CA ASN A 34 35.24 9.04 7.45
C ASN A 34 34.97 10.23 8.35
N LYS A 35 35.71 11.34 8.16
CA LYS A 35 35.43 12.61 8.81
C LYS A 35 33.98 12.92 8.47
N GLY A 36 33.13 13.03 9.50
CA GLY A 36 31.67 13.06 9.37
C GLY A 36 31.24 13.91 8.19
N ARG A 37 30.41 13.32 7.32
CA ARG A 37 29.85 14.01 6.16
C ARG A 37 29.16 15.27 6.68
N HIS A 38 29.58 16.45 6.24
CA HIS A 38 28.89 17.69 6.57
C HIS A 38 27.40 17.49 6.24
N PRO A 39 26.46 17.82 7.12
CA PRO A 39 25.04 17.74 6.80
C PRO A 39 24.84 18.54 5.50
N GLY A 40 24.36 17.84 4.46
CA GLY A 40 24.15 18.46 3.16
C GLY A 40 23.10 19.56 3.27
N LEU A 41 23.14 20.53 2.36
CA LEU A 41 22.08 21.53 2.26
C LEU A 41 20.76 20.81 1.95
N ILE A 42 19.77 20.99 2.83
CA ILE A 42 18.43 20.42 2.64
C ILE A 42 17.67 21.34 1.67
N SER A 43 17.09 20.76 0.61
CA SER A 43 16.26 21.51 -0.33
C SER A 43 15.00 22.05 0.36
N ARG A 44 14.57 23.25 -0.04
CA ARG A 44 13.30 23.85 0.44
C ARG A 44 12.09 22.94 0.19
N SER A 45 12.09 22.18 -0.90
CA SER A 45 11.02 21.22 -1.23
C SER A 45 10.92 20.06 -0.22
N VAL A 46 12.07 19.63 0.34
CA VAL A 46 12.10 18.58 1.36
C VAL A 46 11.56 19.12 2.68
N ILE A 47 11.86 20.39 2.99
CA ILE A 47 11.35 21.08 4.19
C ILE A 47 9.83 21.27 4.09
N SER A 48 9.30 21.70 2.94
CA SER A 48 7.85 21.88 2.77
C SER A 48 7.09 20.57 2.90
N LEU A 49 7.57 19.51 2.23
CA LEU A 49 6.97 18.17 2.33
C LEU A 49 6.96 17.67 3.78
N LEU A 50 8.03 17.92 4.53
CA LEU A 50 8.14 17.49 5.92
C LEU A 50 7.15 18.25 6.83
N ARG A 51 6.93 19.55 6.57
CA ARG A 51 5.92 20.33 7.29
C ARG A 51 4.50 19.81 7.03
N GLU A 52 4.15 19.56 5.77
CA GLU A 52 2.85 18.99 5.41
C GLU A 52 2.59 17.66 6.13
N ARG A 53 3.59 16.79 6.17
CA ARG A 53 3.50 15.51 6.90
C ARG A 53 3.27 15.71 8.39
N PHE A 54 4.00 16.62 9.02
CA PHE A 54 3.79 16.93 10.44
C PHE A 54 2.42 17.54 10.72
N GLU A 55 1.90 18.39 9.84
CA GLU A 55 0.53 18.91 9.98
C GLU A 55 -0.51 17.80 9.89
N HIS A 56 -0.34 16.87 8.94
CA HIS A 56 -1.23 15.70 8.83
C HIS A 56 -1.16 14.80 10.06
N GLU A 57 0.04 14.45 10.52
CA GLU A 57 0.24 13.62 11.71
C GLU A 57 -0.35 14.28 12.96
N TYR A 58 -0.10 15.59 13.15
CA TYR A 58 -0.65 16.35 14.27
C TYR A 58 -2.18 16.32 14.28
N ASN A 59 -2.82 16.51 13.11
CA ASN A 59 -4.27 16.48 13.00
C ASN A 59 -4.85 15.10 13.32
N VAL A 60 -4.22 14.04 12.82
CA VAL A 60 -4.62 12.65 13.15
C VAL A 60 -4.50 12.41 14.66
N MET A 61 -3.37 12.79 15.27
CA MET A 61 -3.18 12.61 16.71
C MET A 61 -4.17 13.42 17.53
N ARG A 62 -4.49 14.65 17.12
CA ARG A 62 -5.48 15.51 17.79
C ARG A 62 -6.87 14.88 17.81
N TRP A 63 -7.28 14.23 16.72
CA TRP A 63 -8.56 13.51 16.66
C TRP A 63 -8.55 12.24 17.50
N LEU A 64 -7.47 11.46 17.45
CA LEU A 64 -7.32 10.26 18.29
C LEU A 64 -7.30 10.57 19.78
N ALA A 65 -6.73 11.72 20.17
CA ALA A 65 -6.68 12.17 21.56
C ALA A 65 -8.05 12.60 22.11
N ASN A 66 -8.99 12.98 21.22
CA ASN A 66 -10.32 13.45 21.61
C ASN A 66 -11.41 12.57 20.95
N PRO A 67 -11.54 11.30 21.37
CA PRO A 67 -12.57 10.42 20.83
C PRO A 67 -13.97 10.94 21.19
N TYR A 68 -14.91 10.74 20.28
CA TYR A 68 -16.32 11.13 20.48
C TYR A 68 -17.01 10.29 21.56
N ILE A 69 -16.61 9.02 21.70
CA ILE A 69 -17.20 8.05 22.62
C ILE A 69 -16.17 7.72 23.71
N THR A 70 -16.60 7.78 24.96
CA THR A 70 -15.80 7.34 26.11
C THR A 70 -15.84 5.83 26.23
N LYS A 71 -14.79 5.24 26.79
CA LYS A 71 -14.66 3.79 26.98
C LYS A 71 -15.91 3.16 27.65
N GLU A 72 -16.45 3.81 28.68
CA GLU A 72 -17.65 3.34 29.38
C GLU A 72 -18.89 3.21 28.47
N LYS A 73 -19.05 4.15 27.53
CA LYS A 73 -20.15 4.11 26.55
C LYS A 73 -19.92 3.03 25.50
N GLU A 74 -18.67 2.80 25.14
CA GLU A 74 -18.27 1.77 24.18
C GLU A 74 -18.49 0.34 24.73
N GLU A 75 -18.25 0.13 26.03
CA GLU A 75 -18.43 -1.18 26.68
C GLU A 75 -19.86 -1.74 26.55
N ALA A 76 -20.88 -0.87 26.66
CA ALA A 76 -22.27 -1.28 26.46
C ALA A 76 -22.53 -1.76 25.02
N TYR A 77 -21.93 -1.10 24.03
CA TYR A 77 -22.04 -1.49 22.62
C TYR A 77 -21.32 -2.81 22.35
N ILE A 78 -20.10 -2.98 22.86
CA ILE A 78 -19.32 -4.22 22.73
C ILE A 78 -20.06 -5.39 23.38
N LYS A 79 -20.72 -5.18 24.52
CA LYS A 79 -21.51 -6.24 25.16
C LYS A 79 -22.71 -6.69 24.32
N MET A 80 -23.32 -5.77 23.57
CA MET A 80 -24.49 -6.06 22.72
C MET A 80 -24.10 -6.70 21.38
N HIS A 81 -23.00 -6.24 20.76
CA HIS A 81 -22.63 -6.59 19.38
C HIS A 81 -21.33 -7.37 19.25
N GLY A 82 -20.65 -7.69 20.35
CA GLY A 82 -19.32 -8.29 20.35
C GLY A 82 -18.21 -7.30 20.01
N THR A 83 -16.97 -7.78 20.02
CA THR A 83 -15.82 -6.99 19.57
C THR A 83 -15.78 -6.88 18.05
N VAL A 84 -14.99 -5.93 17.54
CA VAL A 84 -14.79 -5.77 16.08
C VAL A 84 -14.24 -7.05 15.46
N ASP A 85 -13.33 -7.74 16.16
CA ASP A 85 -12.76 -8.99 15.68
C ASP A 85 -13.82 -10.10 15.59
N ASP A 86 -14.73 -10.17 16.56
CA ASP A 86 -15.85 -11.12 16.54
C ASP A 86 -16.79 -10.84 15.35
N GLN A 87 -17.06 -9.57 15.07
CA GLN A 87 -17.89 -9.16 13.93
C GLN A 87 -17.24 -9.53 12.60
N ILE A 88 -15.93 -9.31 12.46
CA ILE A 88 -15.18 -9.69 11.27
C ILE A 88 -15.20 -11.21 11.10
N ALA A 89 -15.03 -11.98 12.18
CA ALA A 89 -15.11 -13.43 12.15
C ALA A 89 -16.50 -13.92 11.72
N HIS A 90 -17.55 -13.37 12.32
CA HIS A 90 -18.93 -13.69 11.97
C HIS A 90 -19.25 -13.35 10.50
N GLN A 91 -18.80 -12.19 10.00
CA GLN A 91 -18.95 -11.83 8.59
C GLN A 91 -18.24 -12.83 7.67
N LYS A 92 -17.01 -13.24 8.02
CA LYS A 92 -16.29 -14.27 7.25
C LYS A 92 -17.02 -15.61 7.25
N GLU A 93 -17.64 -16.00 8.36
CA GLU A 93 -18.45 -17.21 8.44
C GLU A 93 -19.69 -17.12 7.57
N LEU A 94 -20.42 -16.00 7.62
CA LEU A 94 -21.57 -15.75 6.75
C LEU A 94 -21.16 -15.78 5.28
N GLU A 95 -20.05 -15.14 4.92
CA GLU A 95 -19.53 -15.18 3.55
C GLU A 95 -19.17 -16.61 3.12
N LYS A 96 -18.63 -17.42 4.04
CA LYS A 96 -18.30 -18.82 3.78
C LYS A 96 -19.57 -19.67 3.62
N GLN A 97 -20.61 -19.44 4.42
CA GLN A 97 -21.89 -20.12 4.32
C GLN A 97 -22.68 -19.72 3.07
N ALA A 98 -22.58 -18.45 2.65
CA ALA A 98 -23.21 -17.94 1.44
C ALA A 98 -22.56 -18.46 0.15
N LYS A 99 -21.26 -18.82 0.20
CA LYS A 99 -20.56 -19.45 -0.91
C LYS A 99 -20.93 -20.93 -0.98
N MET A 100 -21.02 -21.48 -2.20
CA MET A 100 -21.17 -22.93 -2.37
C MET A 100 -20.07 -23.68 -1.62
N PRO A 101 -20.35 -24.86 -1.04
CA PRO A 101 -19.34 -25.67 -0.39
C PRO A 101 -18.24 -26.05 -1.41
N GLY A 102 -17.01 -25.64 -1.12
CA GLY A 102 -15.82 -25.91 -1.93
C GLY A 102 -14.89 -24.70 -2.07
N GLU A 103 -13.58 -24.93 -2.07
CA GLU A 103 -12.62 -23.87 -2.36
C GLU A 103 -12.73 -23.46 -3.85
N PRO A 104 -12.69 -22.15 -4.16
CA PRO A 104 -12.68 -21.71 -5.55
C PRO A 104 -11.48 -22.35 -6.24
N LYS A 105 -11.72 -23.05 -7.35
CA LYS A 105 -10.63 -23.61 -8.16
C LYS A 105 -9.69 -22.48 -8.54
N ILE A 106 -8.43 -22.56 -8.09
CA ILE A 106 -7.39 -21.61 -8.48
C ILE A 106 -7.20 -21.79 -9.99
N LEU A 107 -7.82 -20.89 -10.77
CA LEU A 107 -7.62 -20.84 -12.21
C LEU A 107 -6.24 -20.25 -12.43
N ASN A 108 -5.22 -21.11 -12.52
CA ASN A 108 -3.90 -20.71 -13.00
C ASN A 108 -4.10 -20.00 -14.35
N GLU A 109 -3.76 -18.71 -14.42
CA GLU A 109 -4.09 -17.76 -15.50
C GLU A 109 -3.47 -18.09 -16.87
N LYS A 110 -2.91 -19.28 -17.07
CA LYS A 110 -2.26 -19.68 -18.32
C LYS A 110 -3.22 -20.11 -19.43
N LEU A 111 -4.51 -20.30 -19.13
CA LEU A 111 -5.52 -20.64 -20.13
C LEU A 111 -6.57 -19.54 -20.17
N ARG A 112 -6.76 -18.96 -21.37
CA ARG A 112 -7.78 -17.95 -21.66
C ARG A 112 -9.15 -18.62 -21.53
N VAL A 113 -9.70 -18.67 -20.31
CA VAL A 113 -11.03 -19.24 -20.07
C VAL A 113 -12.07 -18.27 -20.63
N ASP A 114 -12.90 -18.74 -21.56
CA ASP A 114 -14.02 -17.98 -22.10
C ASP A 114 -15.01 -17.63 -20.99
N ARG A 115 -14.88 -16.41 -20.44
CA ARG A 115 -15.72 -15.88 -19.35
C ARG A 115 -17.18 -15.62 -19.77
N ARG A 116 -17.58 -15.95 -21.00
CA ARG A 116 -18.90 -15.60 -21.56
C ARG A 116 -20.07 -16.37 -20.96
N ARG A 117 -19.85 -17.46 -20.20
CA ARG A 117 -20.94 -18.33 -19.69
C ARG A 117 -20.84 -18.75 -18.21
N ALA A 118 -19.89 -18.23 -17.44
CA ALA A 118 -19.60 -18.77 -16.09
C ALA A 118 -20.51 -18.25 -14.96
N ASN A 119 -21.38 -17.24 -15.19
CA ASN A 119 -22.25 -16.68 -14.15
C ASN A 119 -23.73 -17.07 -14.29
N ILE A 120 -24.06 -18.15 -15.01
CA ILE A 120 -25.45 -18.66 -15.05
C ILE A 120 -25.80 -19.35 -13.73
N GLY A 121 -24.81 -19.92 -13.02
CA GLY A 121 -25.01 -20.68 -11.78
C GLY A 121 -25.56 -19.87 -10.61
N ASN A 122 -25.07 -18.64 -10.38
CA ASN A 122 -25.54 -17.80 -9.27
C ASN A 122 -26.93 -17.18 -9.51
N LEU A 123 -27.43 -17.17 -10.75
CA LEU A 123 -28.79 -16.75 -11.08
C LEU A 123 -29.83 -17.88 -10.90
N LEU A 124 -29.39 -19.12 -10.69
CA LEU A 124 -30.30 -20.26 -10.51
C LEU A 124 -30.95 -20.32 -9.12
N HIS A 125 -30.46 -19.54 -8.14
CA HIS A 125 -30.95 -19.59 -6.75
C HIS A 125 -31.70 -18.32 -6.31
N SER A 126 -31.88 -17.34 -7.19
CA SER A 126 -32.86 -16.27 -6.96
C SER A 126 -34.24 -16.80 -7.32
N HIS A 127 -35.18 -16.78 -6.37
CA HIS A 127 -36.60 -16.97 -6.69
C HIS A 127 -37.02 -15.85 -7.65
N ARG A 128 -37.18 -16.16 -8.94
CA ARG A 128 -37.83 -15.24 -9.87
C ARG A 128 -39.31 -15.23 -9.53
N THR A 129 -39.81 -14.15 -8.94
CA THR A 129 -41.26 -13.94 -8.90
C THR A 129 -41.75 -13.51 -10.28
N VAL A 130 -43.06 -13.63 -10.51
CA VAL A 130 -43.68 -13.13 -11.74
C VAL A 130 -43.40 -11.63 -11.91
N GLU A 131 -43.33 -10.89 -10.80
CA GLU A 131 -43.03 -9.45 -10.80
C GLU A 131 -41.64 -9.14 -11.36
N ASP A 132 -40.62 -9.92 -11.00
CA ASP A 132 -39.26 -9.77 -11.54
C ASP A 132 -39.23 -9.96 -13.07
N SER A 133 -40.03 -10.89 -13.60
CA SER A 133 -40.15 -11.11 -15.04
C SER A 133 -40.91 -9.99 -15.76
N MET A 134 -41.83 -9.31 -15.05
CA MET A 134 -42.64 -8.21 -15.59
C MET A 134 -41.97 -6.84 -15.44
N PHE A 135 -40.93 -6.72 -14.61
CA PHE A 135 -40.18 -5.47 -14.41
C PHE A 135 -39.59 -4.93 -15.73
N ASP A 136 -39.07 -5.82 -16.57
CA ASP A 136 -38.54 -5.45 -17.90
C ASP A 136 -39.63 -4.96 -18.87
N LEU A 137 -40.87 -5.39 -18.68
CA LEU A 137 -42.02 -4.89 -19.46
C LEU A 137 -42.46 -3.50 -18.97
N LEU A 138 -42.42 -3.24 -17.65
CA LEU A 138 -42.70 -1.94 -17.04
C LEU A 138 -41.65 -0.88 -17.38
N GLN A 139 -40.38 -1.26 -17.50
CA GLN A 139 -39.31 -0.33 -17.89
C GLN A 139 -39.41 0.15 -19.35
N ARG A 140 -40.14 -0.57 -20.21
CA ARG A 140 -40.46 -0.11 -21.56
C ARG A 140 -41.56 0.97 -21.51
N LYS A 141 -41.26 2.12 -20.90
CA LYS A 141 -42.02 3.36 -21.13
C LYS A 141 -41.74 3.85 -22.55
N ARG A 142 -42.37 3.22 -23.55
CA ARG A 142 -42.66 3.92 -24.81
C ARG A 142 -43.86 4.80 -24.52
N TRP A 143 -43.61 6.10 -24.48
CA TRP A 143 -44.64 7.10 -24.60
C TRP A 143 -44.99 7.12 -26.09
N ASP A 144 -46.25 6.81 -26.42
CA ASP A 144 -46.85 7.22 -27.68
C ASP A 144 -47.03 8.75 -27.67
#